data_AF-A0AAN7Q5I7-F1
#
_entry.id   AF-A0AAN7Q5I7-F1
#
_cell.length_a   1.000
_cell.length_b   1.000
_cell.length_c   1.000
_cell.angle_alpha   90.00
_cell.angle_beta   90.00
_cell.angle_gamma   90.00
#
_symmetry.space_group_name_H-M   'P 1'
#
loop_
_entity.id
_entity.type
_entity.pdbx_description
1 polymer ?
#
loop_
_entity_poly.entity_id
_entity_poly.type
_entity_poly.pdbx_seq_one_letter_code
_entity_poly.pdbx_strand_id
1 'polypeptide(L)'
;MKDLKSVSVQAIDSDIALLLPNGVYEIKPMEPRSRLKSVAFFCVALAVSGIVGFGYFCPDRVCALSKRELMVSPSVMNDGMGKPLLNLNSKSGLSYDEMINDDFAFDMDSHDVMVFLHMQKTGGTSFGKHLVHDLDLKRPCTCPIVRKRCYCFRPHSNQSWLFSRYTTGWKCGLHADWTELTSCVDEKLDEMEGHIAKRRYFYITLLREPVARYLSEYRHVQRGATWKAARHFCNGRSATMNEVPSCFESETWEGVSLDEFMSCQSNLASNRQTRMLSDLELVGCYNTNYMPKAERDSVMLASAKKNLASMAYFGLTEFQKISQYIFEETFNLRFAIPFEQNNATVSSSTITTLSSEQATRIARLNALDLELYDFAKKLLFERFDKLKARDNDFDKRFKHLGELSFRSGVTDFDWDKLSDDVTESFV
;
A
#
# COMPACT_ATOMS: atom_id res chain seq x y z
N MET A 1 -2.89 -38.21 -63.73
CA MET A 1 -3.90 -37.20 -63.38
C MET A 1 -4.25 -37.36 -61.92
N LYS A 2 -3.84 -36.40 -61.08
CA LYS A 2 -4.36 -36.19 -59.73
C LYS A 2 -4.53 -34.68 -59.58
N ASP A 3 -5.74 -34.28 -59.25
CA ASP A 3 -6.26 -32.91 -59.31
C ASP A 3 -5.54 -31.94 -58.36
N LEU A 4 -5.19 -30.77 -58.89
CA LEU A 4 -4.76 -29.60 -58.11
C LEU A 4 -6.00 -28.78 -57.76
N LYS A 5 -6.35 -28.71 -56.48
CA LYS A 5 -7.30 -27.71 -55.97
C LYS A 5 -6.55 -26.40 -55.73
N SER A 6 -6.82 -25.39 -56.54
CA SER A 6 -6.44 -24.00 -56.29
C SER A 6 -7.48 -23.34 -55.37
N VAL A 7 -7.04 -22.77 -54.24
CA VAL A 7 -7.87 -21.90 -53.40
C VAL A 7 -7.35 -20.48 -53.56
N SER A 8 -8.18 -19.59 -54.11
CA SER A 8 -7.93 -18.16 -54.19
C SER A 8 -8.58 -17.45 -52.99
N VAL A 9 -7.79 -16.74 -52.19
CA VAL A 9 -8.32 -15.85 -51.15
C VAL A 9 -8.25 -14.42 -51.68
N GLN A 10 -9.42 -13.81 -51.85
CA GLN A 10 -9.61 -12.40 -52.18
C GLN A 10 -9.49 -11.60 -50.87
N ALA A 11 -8.46 -10.77 -50.74
CA ALA A 11 -8.38 -9.75 -49.70
C ALA A 11 -8.89 -8.43 -50.31
N ILE A 12 -10.00 -7.93 -49.74
CA ILE A 12 -10.58 -6.62 -50.03
C ILE A 12 -10.09 -5.67 -48.93
N ASP A 13 -9.44 -4.58 -49.36
CA ASP A 13 -9.12 -3.29 -48.72
C ASP A 13 -8.47 -3.27 -47.32
N SER A 14 -7.52 -2.40 -46.94
CA SER A 14 -6.59 -1.41 -47.52
C SER A 14 -5.71 -1.03 -46.30
N ASP A 15 -4.38 -1.19 -46.26
CA ASP A 15 -3.38 -0.18 -46.66
C ASP A 15 -1.97 -0.82 -46.81
N ILE A 16 -1.87 -2.15 -46.86
CA ILE A 16 -0.58 -2.88 -46.91
C ILE A 16 -0.17 -3.21 -48.37
N ALA A 17 -1.04 -2.94 -49.35
CA ALA A 17 -0.83 -3.24 -50.77
C ALA A 17 0.23 -2.37 -51.47
N LEU A 18 0.88 -1.42 -50.79
CA LEU A 18 1.89 -0.53 -51.35
C LEU A 18 3.34 -1.03 -51.26
N LEU A 19 3.59 -2.19 -50.62
CA LEU A 19 4.95 -2.70 -50.38
C LEU A 19 5.30 -4.02 -51.08
N LEU A 20 4.47 -4.53 -52.00
CA LEU A 20 4.76 -5.78 -52.70
C LEU A 20 4.85 -5.55 -54.22
N PRO A 21 6.01 -5.81 -54.85
CA PRO A 21 6.12 -5.79 -56.31
C PRO A 21 5.32 -6.95 -56.90
N ASN A 22 4.48 -6.64 -57.89
CA ASN A 22 3.69 -7.61 -58.66
C ASN A 22 4.59 -8.71 -59.24
N GLY A 23 4.58 -9.88 -58.60
CA GLY A 23 5.28 -11.06 -59.06
C GLY A 23 4.50 -12.30 -58.65
N VAL A 24 4.12 -13.12 -59.62
CA VAL A 24 3.54 -14.44 -59.40
C VAL A 24 4.61 -15.33 -58.75
N TYR A 25 4.41 -15.75 -57.51
CA TYR A 25 5.35 -16.61 -56.79
C TYR A 25 5.04 -18.10 -57.07
N GLU A 26 5.86 -18.75 -57.91
CA GLU A 26 5.92 -20.21 -58.00
C GLU A 26 6.79 -20.77 -56.85
N ILE A 27 6.19 -21.57 -55.97
CA ILE A 27 6.91 -22.26 -54.89
C ILE A 27 7.54 -23.54 -55.47
N LYS A 28 8.86 -23.52 -55.73
CA LYS A 28 9.64 -24.74 -55.99
C LYS A 28 9.99 -25.45 -54.67
N PRO A 29 9.77 -26.77 -54.56
CA PRO A 29 10.23 -27.52 -53.38
C PRO A 29 11.77 -27.57 -53.34
N MET A 30 12.34 -27.27 -52.16
CA MET A 30 13.79 -27.31 -51.91
C MET A 30 14.31 -28.75 -51.81
N GLU A 31 15.38 -29.04 -52.54
CA GLU A 31 16.17 -30.26 -52.40
C GLU A 31 16.96 -30.30 -51.06
N PRO A 32 17.13 -31.49 -50.45
CA PRO A 32 17.80 -31.62 -49.16
C PRO A 32 19.33 -31.49 -49.32
N ARG A 33 19.89 -30.34 -48.93
CA ARG A 33 21.35 -30.13 -48.88
C ARG A 33 22.00 -30.91 -47.74
N SER A 34 22.71 -31.98 -48.10
CA SER A 34 23.54 -32.86 -47.26
C SER A 34 24.47 -32.14 -46.26
N ARG A 35 24.88 -30.89 -46.53
CA ARG A 35 25.77 -30.11 -45.65
C ARG A 35 25.14 -29.70 -44.30
N LEU A 36 23.82 -29.59 -44.19
CA LEU A 36 23.16 -29.18 -42.94
C LEU A 36 23.20 -30.28 -41.87
N LYS A 37 23.15 -31.55 -42.28
CA LYS A 37 23.22 -32.71 -41.38
C LYS A 37 24.60 -32.85 -40.74
N SER A 38 25.66 -32.53 -41.47
CA SER A 38 27.03 -32.59 -40.97
C SER A 38 27.30 -31.52 -39.91
N VAL A 39 26.75 -30.31 -40.08
CA VAL A 39 26.86 -29.22 -39.08
C VAL A 39 26.07 -29.58 -37.81
N ALA A 40 24.85 -30.10 -37.95
CA ALA A 40 24.05 -30.53 -36.81
C ALA A 40 24.75 -31.64 -36.00
N PHE A 41 25.37 -32.61 -36.67
CA PHE A 41 26.12 -33.68 -36.00
C PHE A 41 27.34 -33.13 -35.23
N PHE A 42 28.06 -32.17 -35.80
CA PHE A 42 29.20 -31.52 -35.14
C PHE A 42 28.77 -30.74 -33.88
N CYS A 43 27.65 -30.02 -33.93
CA CYS A 43 27.11 -29.31 -32.77
C CYS A 43 26.68 -30.26 -31.65
N VAL A 44 26.05 -31.39 -31.99
CA VAL A 44 25.66 -32.41 -30.99
C VAL A 44 26.90 -33.06 -30.37
N ALA A 45 27.93 -33.36 -31.18
CA ALA A 45 29.19 -33.90 -30.67
C ALA A 45 29.87 -32.94 -29.68
N LEU A 46 29.92 -31.64 -30.00
CA LEU A 46 30.47 -30.62 -29.09
C LEU A 46 29.68 -30.50 -27.78
N ALA A 47 28.34 -30.58 -27.84
CA ALA A 47 27.51 -30.52 -26.64
C ALA A 47 27.76 -31.74 -25.72
N VAL A 48 27.85 -32.94 -26.29
CA VAL A 48 28.11 -34.18 -25.54
C VAL A 48 29.53 -34.16 -24.95
N SER A 49 30.54 -33.74 -25.72
CA SER A 49 31.90 -33.58 -25.21
C SER A 49 32.00 -32.52 -24.11
N GLY A 50 31.21 -31.45 -24.19
CA GLY A 50 31.08 -30.45 -23.12
C GLY A 50 30.50 -31.05 -21.84
N ILE A 51 29.40 -31.81 -21.94
CA ILE A 51 28.76 -32.44 -20.78
C ILE A 51 29.70 -33.44 -20.10
N VAL A 52 30.41 -34.26 -20.88
CA VAL A 52 31.38 -35.23 -20.33
C VAL A 52 32.61 -34.52 -19.76
N GLY A 53 33.11 -33.47 -20.42
CA GLY A 53 34.24 -32.67 -19.92
C GLY A 53 33.91 -31.95 -18.61
N PHE A 54 32.77 -31.27 -18.54
CA PHE A 54 32.33 -30.60 -17.32
C PHE A 54 31.96 -31.60 -16.21
N GLY A 55 31.38 -32.75 -16.56
CA GLY A 55 31.07 -33.81 -15.60
C GLY A 55 32.31 -34.50 -15.01
N TYR A 56 33.41 -34.58 -15.77
CA TYR A 56 34.66 -35.21 -15.31
C TYR A 56 35.55 -34.26 -14.48
N PHE A 57 35.46 -32.94 -14.72
CA PHE A 57 36.31 -31.93 -14.06
C PHE A 57 35.63 -31.14 -12.93
N CYS A 58 34.34 -31.35 -12.64
CA CYS A 58 33.65 -30.75 -11.49
C CYS A 58 33.60 -31.72 -10.29
N PRO A 59 34.36 -31.49 -9.20
CA PRO A 59 34.23 -32.26 -7.98
C PRO A 59 33.03 -31.76 -7.16
N ASP A 60 32.01 -32.62 -7.03
CA ASP A 60 31.02 -32.79 -5.95
C ASP A 60 30.46 -31.58 -5.17
N ARG A 61 30.45 -30.37 -5.72
CA ARG A 61 29.59 -29.28 -5.21
C ARG A 61 28.98 -28.53 -6.36
N VAL A 62 27.83 -29.05 -6.81
CA VAL A 62 26.60 -28.37 -7.27
C VAL A 62 25.95 -29.30 -8.32
N CYS A 63 25.07 -30.19 -7.87
CA CYS A 63 24.08 -30.83 -8.72
C CYS A 63 22.69 -30.43 -8.23
N ALA A 64 21.96 -29.72 -9.09
CA ALA A 64 20.65 -29.14 -8.86
C ALA A 64 19.49 -30.15 -8.82
N LEU A 65 19.76 -31.42 -8.50
CA LEU A 65 18.76 -32.48 -8.45
C LEU A 65 19.10 -33.48 -7.32
N SER A 66 18.75 -33.14 -6.08
CA SER A 66 18.57 -34.16 -5.04
C SER A 66 17.45 -33.77 -4.08
N LYS A 67 16.63 -34.76 -3.72
CA LYS A 67 15.43 -34.68 -2.89
C LYS A 67 15.77 -34.16 -1.49
N ARG A 68 14.99 -33.19 -1.00
CA ARG A 68 15.02 -32.74 0.40
C ARG A 68 14.42 -33.81 1.31
N GLU A 69 15.24 -34.41 2.17
CA GLU A 69 14.78 -34.96 3.45
C GLU A 69 14.95 -33.91 4.56
N LEU A 70 13.95 -33.88 5.43
CA LEU A 70 13.72 -32.95 6.51
C LEU A 70 14.59 -33.32 7.73
N MET A 71 15.49 -32.44 8.18
CA MET A 71 16.07 -32.51 9.53
C MET A 71 16.28 -31.13 10.13
N VAL A 72 16.01 -31.05 11.43
CA VAL A 72 15.82 -29.86 12.26
C VAL A 72 17.07 -29.55 13.11
N SER A 73 17.48 -28.27 13.12
CA SER A 73 18.26 -27.49 14.13
C SER A 73 19.75 -27.82 14.40
N PRO A 74 20.57 -26.92 15.04
CA PRO A 74 20.33 -25.53 15.51
C PRO A 74 21.44 -24.48 15.13
N SER A 75 21.10 -23.19 15.34
CA SER A 75 21.95 -22.01 15.69
C SER A 75 23.38 -21.87 15.13
N VAL A 76 23.58 -20.91 14.21
CA VAL A 76 24.85 -20.19 14.04
C VAL A 76 24.56 -18.73 13.65
N MET A 77 25.11 -17.79 14.42
CA MET A 77 25.15 -16.36 14.10
C MET A 77 25.90 -16.13 12.78
N ASN A 78 25.38 -15.28 11.89
CA ASN A 78 26.23 -14.73 10.85
C ASN A 78 25.81 -13.33 10.41
N ASP A 79 26.83 -12.48 10.36
CA ASP A 79 26.80 -11.07 10.03
C ASP A 79 26.21 -10.76 8.66
N GLY A 80 25.55 -9.61 8.59
CA GLY A 80 25.02 -9.06 7.35
C GLY A 80 26.12 -8.50 6.47
N MET A 81 26.25 -9.06 5.26
CA MET A 81 26.66 -8.33 4.06
C MET A 81 26.37 -9.20 2.82
N GLY A 82 25.53 -8.68 1.92
CA GLY A 82 25.48 -9.12 0.51
C GLY A 82 24.63 -10.34 0.14
N LYS A 83 23.33 -10.40 0.51
CA LYS A 83 22.40 -11.36 -0.11
C LYS A 83 21.59 -10.71 -1.25
N PRO A 84 21.37 -11.38 -2.40
CA PRO A 84 20.56 -10.85 -3.49
C PRO A 84 19.10 -10.71 -3.08
N LEU A 85 18.46 -9.62 -3.52
CA LEU A 85 17.04 -9.27 -3.37
C LEU A 85 16.11 -10.30 -4.06
N LEU A 86 15.99 -11.52 -3.52
CA LEU A 86 15.10 -12.55 -4.11
C LEU A 86 14.03 -13.07 -3.16
N ASN A 87 13.83 -12.47 -1.98
CA ASN A 87 12.79 -12.90 -1.03
C ASN A 87 11.93 -11.75 -0.48
N LEU A 88 11.68 -10.71 -1.29
CA LEU A 88 10.74 -9.62 -0.95
C LEU A 88 9.27 -9.90 -1.34
N ASN A 89 8.99 -11.00 -2.04
CA ASN A 89 7.66 -11.30 -2.58
C ASN A 89 6.60 -11.75 -1.55
N SER A 90 6.93 -11.77 -0.25
CA SER A 90 5.97 -12.08 0.82
C SER A 90 5.50 -10.85 1.61
N LYS A 91 6.18 -9.71 1.49
CA LYS A 91 5.89 -8.50 2.31
C LYS A 91 5.07 -7.44 1.57
N SER A 92 4.76 -7.64 0.29
CA SER A 92 4.10 -6.64 -0.55
C SER A 92 2.70 -7.14 -0.95
N GLY A 93 1.66 -6.39 -0.55
CA GLY A 93 0.33 -6.53 -1.12
C GLY A 93 0.33 -6.20 -2.62
N LEU A 94 -0.81 -6.44 -3.29
CA LEU A 94 -0.94 -6.15 -4.72
C LEU A 94 -0.70 -4.66 -5.01
N SER A 95 0.03 -4.38 -6.09
CA SER A 95 0.37 -3.02 -6.51
C SER A 95 -0.78 -2.35 -7.26
N TYR A 96 -0.92 -1.02 -7.17
CA TYR A 96 -1.90 -0.25 -7.96
C TYR A 96 -1.83 -0.53 -9.47
N ASP A 97 -0.62 -0.65 -10.02
CA ASP A 97 -0.45 -0.91 -11.46
C ASP A 97 -0.91 -2.31 -11.86
N GLU A 98 -0.89 -3.28 -10.94
CA GLU A 98 -1.46 -4.62 -11.16
C GLU A 98 -2.99 -4.54 -11.18
N MET A 99 -3.60 -3.74 -10.29
CA MET A 99 -5.06 -3.56 -10.26
C MET A 99 -5.65 -2.88 -11.50
N ILE A 100 -4.89 -1.99 -12.14
CA ILE A 100 -5.37 -1.15 -13.25
C ILE A 100 -5.11 -1.77 -14.63
N ASN A 101 -4.13 -2.66 -14.76
CA ASN A 101 -3.72 -3.24 -16.04
C ASN A 101 -4.19 -4.69 -16.23
N ASP A 102 -4.38 -5.44 -15.15
CA ASP A 102 -4.99 -6.76 -15.19
C ASP A 102 -6.43 -6.65 -14.67
N ASP A 103 -7.32 -7.59 -15.01
CA ASP A 103 -8.71 -7.66 -14.52
C ASP A 103 -8.81 -7.97 -13.00
N PHE A 104 -7.90 -7.44 -12.18
CA PHE A 104 -7.86 -7.60 -10.74
C PHE A 104 -8.84 -6.65 -10.05
N ALA A 105 -10.11 -7.09 -9.98
CA ALA A 105 -11.10 -6.49 -9.10
C ALA A 105 -10.88 -6.94 -7.64
N PHE A 106 -11.19 -6.05 -6.70
CA PHE A 106 -11.30 -6.42 -5.29
C PHE A 106 -12.50 -7.34 -5.10
N ASP A 107 -12.25 -8.53 -4.58
CA ASP A 107 -13.25 -9.58 -4.43
C ASP A 107 -13.57 -9.84 -2.94
N MET A 108 -14.69 -9.26 -2.50
CA MET A 108 -15.19 -9.43 -1.14
C MET A 108 -15.70 -10.86 -0.86
N ASP A 109 -16.07 -11.61 -1.89
CA ASP A 109 -16.53 -13.00 -1.77
C ASP A 109 -15.35 -13.99 -1.65
N SER A 110 -14.12 -13.56 -1.99
CA SER A 110 -12.86 -14.31 -1.86
C SER A 110 -12.14 -14.01 -0.54
N HIS A 111 -10.79 -13.97 -0.55
CA HIS A 111 -9.90 -13.77 0.61
C HIS A 111 -9.19 -12.41 0.57
N ASP A 112 -9.72 -11.46 -0.20
CA ASP A 112 -9.15 -10.11 -0.31
C ASP A 112 -9.44 -9.30 0.95
N VAL A 113 -8.43 -8.59 1.45
CA VAL A 113 -8.54 -7.77 2.65
C VAL A 113 -8.03 -6.36 2.38
N MET A 114 -8.88 -5.38 2.62
CA MET A 114 -8.51 -3.97 2.63
C MET A 114 -7.86 -3.62 3.97
N VAL A 115 -6.67 -3.00 3.95
CA VAL A 115 -5.93 -2.63 5.16
C VAL A 115 -5.80 -1.12 5.23
N PHE A 116 -6.46 -0.48 6.20
CA PHE A 116 -6.41 0.96 6.36
C PHE A 116 -5.30 1.41 7.31
N LEU A 117 -4.20 1.91 6.74
CA LEU A 117 -3.12 2.57 7.47
C LEU A 117 -3.56 3.99 7.84
N HIS A 118 -3.98 4.17 9.09
CA HIS A 118 -4.46 5.45 9.61
C HIS A 118 -3.32 6.26 10.23
N MET A 119 -2.80 7.26 9.50
CA MET A 119 -1.85 8.24 10.04
C MET A 119 -2.56 9.32 10.86
N GLN A 120 -1.94 9.78 11.94
CA GLN A 120 -2.55 10.79 12.81
C GLN A 120 -2.84 12.09 12.04
N LYS A 121 -4.06 12.61 12.24
CA LYS A 121 -4.52 13.93 11.80
C LYS A 121 -4.63 14.11 10.28
N THR A 122 -4.78 13.02 9.53
CA THR A 122 -5.04 13.02 8.07
C THR A 122 -6.52 12.84 7.72
N GLY A 123 -7.44 13.13 8.64
CA GLY A 123 -8.89 12.92 8.42
C GLY A 123 -9.35 11.46 8.52
N GLY A 124 -8.47 10.52 8.90
CA GLY A 124 -8.78 9.10 8.94
C GLY A 124 -9.90 8.66 9.88
N THR A 125 -10.29 9.48 10.87
CA THR A 125 -11.51 9.24 11.66
C THR A 125 -12.77 9.31 10.79
N SER A 126 -12.90 10.33 9.94
CA SER A 126 -14.08 10.50 9.06
C SER A 126 -14.07 9.43 7.96
N PHE A 127 -12.94 9.24 7.28
CA PHE A 127 -12.83 8.21 6.25
C PHE A 127 -13.02 6.79 6.79
N GLY A 128 -12.49 6.49 7.97
CA GLY A 128 -12.73 5.20 8.63
C GLY A 128 -14.20 4.95 8.94
N LYS A 129 -14.98 5.99 9.26
CA LYS A 129 -16.45 5.88 9.42
C LYS A 129 -17.14 5.62 8.08
N HIS A 130 -16.74 6.32 7.01
CA HIS A 130 -17.25 6.07 5.66
C HIS A 130 -17.05 4.61 5.24
N LEU A 131 -15.89 4.01 5.52
CA LEU A 131 -15.61 2.60 5.20
C LEU A 131 -16.52 1.59 5.91
N VAL A 132 -17.07 1.91 7.09
CA VAL A 132 -17.88 0.95 7.87
C VAL A 132 -19.38 1.25 7.82
N HIS A 133 -19.80 2.47 7.48
CA HIS A 133 -21.21 2.88 7.46
C HIS A 133 -21.76 3.17 6.08
N ASP A 134 -20.93 3.73 5.21
CA ASP A 134 -21.45 4.42 4.04
C ASP A 134 -21.20 3.64 2.76
N LEU A 135 -20.47 2.51 2.80
CA LEU A 135 -20.35 1.63 1.63
C LEU A 135 -21.64 0.85 1.37
N ASP A 136 -22.05 0.82 0.11
CA ASP A 136 -23.12 -0.04 -0.38
C ASP A 136 -22.61 -1.47 -0.57
N LEU A 137 -22.93 -2.34 0.38
CA LEU A 137 -22.41 -3.70 0.48
C LEU A 137 -23.55 -4.72 0.46
N LYS A 138 -23.32 -5.88 -0.18
CA LYS A 138 -24.24 -7.04 -0.11
C LYS A 138 -24.59 -7.41 1.34
N ARG A 139 -23.59 -7.34 2.23
CA ARG A 139 -23.72 -7.49 3.67
C ARG A 139 -23.12 -6.26 4.37
N PRO A 140 -23.94 -5.31 4.82
CA PRO A 140 -23.45 -4.14 5.56
C PRO A 140 -22.74 -4.52 6.86
N CYS A 141 -21.82 -3.66 7.31
CA CYS A 141 -21.18 -3.85 8.60
C CYS A 141 -22.18 -3.67 9.75
N THR A 142 -22.04 -4.46 10.81
CA THR A 142 -22.86 -4.34 12.03
C THR A 142 -22.07 -3.59 13.10
N CYS A 143 -22.51 -2.39 13.48
CA CYS A 143 -21.84 -1.55 14.47
C CYS A 143 -22.63 -1.55 15.80
N PRO A 144 -22.18 -2.28 16.84
CA PRO A 144 -22.81 -2.25 18.15
C PRO A 144 -22.69 -0.88 18.81
N ILE A 145 -23.75 -0.43 19.47
CA ILE A 145 -23.79 0.87 20.15
C ILE A 145 -22.75 0.94 21.28
N VAL A 146 -22.44 -0.18 21.93
CA VAL A 146 -21.60 -0.19 23.14
C VAL A 146 -20.10 -0.10 22.86
N ARG A 147 -19.65 -0.32 21.62
CA ARG A 147 -18.22 -0.44 21.30
C ARG A 147 -17.86 0.38 20.07
N LYS A 148 -16.67 0.96 20.07
CA LYS A 148 -16.08 1.67 18.92
C LYS A 148 -15.64 0.75 17.76
N ARG A 149 -16.28 -0.40 17.57
CA ARG A 149 -15.86 -1.46 16.65
C ARG A 149 -17.05 -2.12 15.97
N CYS A 150 -17.06 -2.09 14.65
CA CYS A 150 -18.02 -2.74 13.78
C CYS A 150 -17.55 -4.11 13.32
N TYR A 151 -18.49 -4.99 13.02
CA TYR A 151 -18.27 -6.27 12.39
C TYR A 151 -18.51 -6.16 10.88
N CYS A 152 -17.43 -6.06 10.11
CA CYS A 152 -17.46 -5.99 8.64
C CYS A 152 -17.07 -7.36 8.07
N PHE A 153 -18.04 -8.27 8.07
CA PHE A 153 -17.84 -9.64 7.61
C PHE A 153 -18.19 -9.83 6.15
N ARG A 154 -17.57 -10.83 5.52
CA ARG A 154 -17.88 -11.23 4.15
C ARG A 154 -19.34 -11.67 4.00
N PRO A 155 -19.92 -11.64 2.79
CA PRO A 155 -21.31 -12.06 2.57
C PRO A 155 -21.59 -13.51 2.99
N HIS A 156 -20.61 -14.40 2.85
CA HIS A 156 -20.78 -15.85 3.04
C HIS A 156 -20.04 -16.43 4.26
N SER A 157 -19.31 -15.62 5.03
CA SER A 157 -18.55 -16.08 6.20
C SER A 157 -18.46 -15.01 7.28
N ASN A 158 -17.97 -15.37 8.47
CA ASN A 158 -17.66 -14.40 9.54
C ASN A 158 -16.19 -13.94 9.51
N GLN A 159 -15.56 -13.99 8.35
CA GLN A 159 -14.21 -13.48 8.12
C GLN A 159 -14.26 -11.99 7.79
N SER A 160 -13.24 -11.25 8.20
CA SER A 160 -13.19 -9.80 7.99
C SER A 160 -12.61 -9.48 6.62
N TRP A 161 -13.28 -8.62 5.85
CA TRP A 161 -12.74 -8.09 4.58
C TRP A 161 -12.02 -6.74 4.75
N LEU A 162 -12.14 -6.12 5.93
CA LEU A 162 -11.53 -4.84 6.27
C LEU A 162 -10.72 -4.98 7.57
N PHE A 163 -9.45 -4.58 7.53
CA PHE A 163 -8.57 -4.42 8.68
C PHE A 163 -8.37 -2.93 8.96
N SER A 164 -8.98 -2.43 10.03
CA SER A 164 -8.93 -1.02 10.40
C SER A 164 -9.24 -0.82 11.90
N ARG A 165 -9.01 0.40 12.40
CA ARG A 165 -9.40 0.81 13.76
C ARG A 165 -10.85 0.44 14.09
N TYR A 166 -11.78 0.67 13.16
CA TYR A 166 -13.21 0.49 13.39
C TYR A 166 -13.70 -0.94 13.12
N THR A 167 -12.82 -1.89 12.78
CA THR A 167 -13.20 -3.27 12.48
C THR A 167 -12.44 -4.28 13.33
N THR A 168 -11.12 -4.35 13.18
CA THR A 168 -10.26 -5.25 13.95
C THR A 168 -9.72 -4.57 15.21
N GLY A 169 -9.76 -3.23 15.25
CA GLY A 169 -9.15 -2.45 16.32
C GLY A 169 -7.65 -2.25 16.09
N TRP A 170 -6.91 -1.94 17.15
CA TRP A 170 -5.46 -1.71 17.09
C TRP A 170 -4.65 -3.01 17.29
N LYS A 171 -5.01 -4.09 16.59
CA LYS A 171 -4.39 -5.42 16.77
C LYS A 171 -2.88 -5.43 16.47
N CYS A 172 -2.44 -4.61 15.53
CA CYS A 172 -1.03 -4.45 15.19
C CYS A 172 -0.34 -3.26 15.91
N GLY A 173 -1.01 -2.64 16.88
CA GLY A 173 -0.52 -1.46 17.57
C GLY A 173 -1.35 -0.22 17.28
N LEU A 174 -1.34 0.72 18.23
CA LEU A 174 -2.02 2.00 18.10
C LEU A 174 -1.38 2.82 16.97
N HIS A 175 -2.16 3.14 15.94
CA HIS A 175 -1.68 3.81 14.73
C HIS A 175 -0.47 3.10 14.09
N ALA A 176 -0.56 1.77 13.98
CA ALA A 176 0.45 0.94 13.34
C ALA A 176 0.86 1.49 11.97
N ASP A 177 2.15 1.68 11.76
CA ASP A 177 2.72 2.18 10.51
C ASP A 177 2.90 1.09 9.44
N TRP A 178 3.47 1.43 8.28
CA TRP A 178 3.70 0.48 7.19
C TRP A 178 4.56 -0.71 7.61
N THR A 179 5.60 -0.47 8.41
CA THR A 179 6.52 -1.50 8.91
C THR A 179 5.79 -2.44 9.87
N GLU A 180 4.97 -1.87 10.75
CA GLU A 180 4.15 -2.64 11.71
C GLU A 180 3.06 -3.44 11.00
N LEU A 181 2.30 -2.85 10.08
CA LEU A 181 1.16 -3.52 9.44
C LEU A 181 1.61 -4.64 8.48
N THR A 182 2.64 -4.40 7.68
CA THR A 182 3.14 -5.42 6.72
C THR A 182 3.79 -6.63 7.40
N SER A 183 4.20 -6.50 8.67
CA SER A 183 4.76 -7.59 9.46
C SER A 183 3.75 -8.30 10.36
N CYS A 184 2.54 -7.75 10.54
CA CYS A 184 1.59 -8.21 11.57
C CYS A 184 0.21 -8.64 11.06
N VAL A 185 -0.31 -8.02 9.99
CA VAL A 185 -1.74 -8.17 9.62
C VAL A 185 -2.14 -9.62 9.31
N ASP A 186 -1.29 -10.37 8.61
CA ASP A 186 -1.57 -11.75 8.20
C ASP A 186 -1.72 -12.68 9.41
N GLU A 187 -0.72 -12.70 10.29
CA GLU A 187 -0.74 -13.47 11.54
C GLU A 187 -1.94 -13.13 12.41
N LYS A 188 -2.28 -11.83 12.55
CA LYS A 188 -3.42 -11.41 13.38
C LYS A 188 -4.77 -11.77 12.78
N LEU A 189 -4.89 -11.83 11.46
CA LEU A 189 -6.12 -12.32 10.83
C LEU A 189 -6.26 -13.83 10.99
N ASP A 190 -5.18 -14.59 10.86
CA ASP A 190 -5.18 -16.04 11.12
C ASP A 190 -5.57 -16.38 12.56
N GLU A 191 -5.01 -15.67 13.54
CA GLU A 191 -5.38 -15.83 14.95
C GLU A 191 -6.88 -15.54 15.20
N MET A 192 -7.41 -14.49 14.55
CA MET A 192 -8.80 -14.08 14.72
C MET A 192 -9.80 -15.02 14.03
N GLU A 193 -9.42 -15.58 12.89
CA GLU A 193 -10.27 -16.46 12.09
C GLU A 193 -10.09 -17.94 12.43
N GLY A 194 -9.08 -18.28 13.25
CA GLY A 194 -8.82 -19.63 13.76
C GLY A 194 -8.29 -20.60 12.70
N HIS A 195 -7.87 -20.11 11.54
CA HIS A 195 -7.27 -20.92 10.47
C HIS A 195 -6.37 -20.06 9.59
N ILE A 196 -5.41 -20.72 8.94
CA ILE A 196 -4.50 -20.08 7.99
C ILE A 196 -5.20 -19.96 6.64
N ALA A 197 -5.29 -18.74 6.12
CA ALA A 197 -5.85 -18.49 4.78
C ALA A 197 -4.87 -17.68 3.92
N LYS A 198 -4.79 -18.03 2.63
CA LYS A 198 -4.00 -17.25 1.68
C LYS A 198 -4.79 -16.02 1.28
N ARG A 199 -4.40 -14.85 1.79
CA ARG A 199 -5.09 -13.57 1.55
C ARG A 199 -4.32 -12.68 0.57
N ARG A 200 -5.03 -11.73 -0.04
CA ARG A 200 -4.42 -10.62 -0.78
C ARG A 200 -4.72 -9.32 -0.04
N TYR A 201 -3.69 -8.51 0.18
CA TYR A 201 -3.80 -7.28 0.96
C TYR A 201 -3.80 -6.04 0.08
N PHE A 202 -4.83 -5.21 0.26
CA PHE A 202 -5.01 -3.94 -0.43
C PHE A 202 -4.81 -2.82 0.56
N TYR A 203 -3.58 -2.33 0.66
CA TYR A 203 -3.24 -1.25 1.57
C TYR A 203 -3.79 0.08 1.06
N ILE A 204 -4.44 0.80 1.97
CA ILE A 204 -4.98 2.13 1.73
C ILE A 204 -4.61 3.11 2.82
N THR A 205 -4.54 4.40 2.49
CA THR A 205 -4.24 5.45 3.47
C THR A 205 -4.84 6.81 3.07
N LEU A 206 -4.71 7.79 3.96
CA LEU A 206 -4.98 9.20 3.68
C LEU A 206 -3.76 10.05 4.06
N LEU A 207 -3.43 11.00 3.18
CA LEU A 207 -2.45 12.05 3.45
C LEU A 207 -3.14 13.41 3.61
N ARG A 208 -2.36 14.35 4.13
CA ARG A 208 -2.77 15.73 4.34
C ARG A 208 -1.59 16.66 4.14
N GLU A 209 -1.88 17.90 3.75
CA GLU A 209 -0.87 18.95 3.65
C GLU A 209 -0.05 19.00 4.96
N PRO A 210 1.29 18.85 4.91
CA PRO A 210 2.11 18.61 6.09
C PRO A 210 2.05 19.70 7.16
N VAL A 211 1.99 20.97 6.79
CA VAL A 211 1.91 22.08 7.75
C VAL A 211 0.57 22.04 8.48
N ALA A 212 -0.55 21.91 7.76
CA ALA A 212 -1.88 21.77 8.33
C ALA A 212 -2.01 20.52 9.20
N ARG A 213 -1.42 19.39 8.79
CA ARG A 213 -1.38 18.15 9.56
C ARG A 213 -0.58 18.32 10.86
N TYR A 214 0.60 18.92 10.79
CA TYR A 214 1.47 19.17 11.95
C TYR A 214 0.78 20.08 12.98
N LEU A 215 0.14 21.17 12.54
CA LEU A 215 -0.61 22.08 13.40
C LEU A 215 -1.86 21.42 14.00
N SER A 216 -2.53 20.56 13.23
CA SER A 216 -3.66 19.77 13.73
C SER A 216 -3.21 18.79 14.82
N GLU A 217 -2.00 18.24 14.70
CA GLU A 217 -1.41 17.39 15.72
C GLU A 217 -1.02 18.18 16.97
N TYR A 218 -0.30 19.29 16.81
CA TYR A 218 0.02 20.23 17.89
C TYR A 218 -1.21 20.57 18.72
N ARG A 219 -2.31 21.00 18.08
CA ARG A 219 -3.54 21.35 18.80
C ARG A 219 -4.21 20.16 19.47
N HIS A 220 -4.02 18.95 18.97
CA HIS A 220 -4.55 17.75 19.60
C HIS A 220 -3.73 17.36 20.83
N VAL A 221 -2.40 17.47 20.72
CA VAL A 221 -1.45 17.22 21.81
C VAL A 221 -1.61 18.25 22.92
N GLN A 222 -1.80 19.53 22.57
CA GLN A 222 -2.09 20.62 23.50
C GLN A 222 -3.35 20.36 24.35
N ARG A 223 -4.29 19.53 23.86
CA ARG A 223 -5.49 19.09 24.60
C ARG A 223 -5.34 17.71 25.27
N GLY A 224 -4.11 17.20 25.38
CA GLY A 224 -3.79 15.97 26.11
C GLY A 224 -3.56 14.71 25.28
N ALA A 225 -3.60 14.78 23.94
CA ALA A 225 -3.29 13.60 23.12
C ALA A 225 -1.79 13.25 23.18
N THR A 226 -1.46 11.96 23.34
CA THR A 226 -0.06 11.49 23.40
C THR A 226 0.25 10.36 22.43
N TRP A 227 -0.73 9.45 22.22
CA TRP A 227 -0.52 8.15 21.56
C TRP A 227 0.64 7.33 22.15
N LYS A 228 0.96 7.53 23.43
CA LYS A 228 2.10 6.89 24.13
C LYS A 228 2.07 5.35 24.17
N ALA A 229 0.93 4.74 23.87
CA ALA A 229 0.76 3.29 23.76
C ALA A 229 1.15 2.72 22.38
N ALA A 230 1.58 3.56 21.44
CA ALA A 230 2.15 3.11 20.17
C ALA A 230 3.45 2.32 20.42
N ARG A 231 3.57 1.15 19.79
CA ARG A 231 4.69 0.23 20.04
C ARG A 231 5.93 0.60 19.25
N HIS A 232 5.75 1.20 18.08
CA HIS A 232 6.86 1.53 17.18
C HIS A 232 7.67 0.28 16.84
N PHE A 233 6.96 -0.81 16.52
CA PHE A 233 7.53 -2.14 16.35
C PHE A 233 8.28 -2.25 15.02
N CYS A 234 9.54 -2.67 15.08
CA CYS A 234 10.40 -2.80 13.91
C CYS A 234 11.51 -3.82 14.21
N ASN A 235 11.85 -4.68 13.25
CA ASN A 235 12.81 -5.78 13.44
C ASN A 235 12.50 -6.67 14.66
N GLY A 236 11.22 -7.01 14.86
CA GLY A 236 10.81 -7.95 15.91
C GLY A 236 10.81 -7.41 17.34
N ARG A 237 10.98 -6.09 17.53
CA ARG A 237 10.92 -5.45 18.86
C ARG A 237 10.28 -4.06 18.82
N SER A 238 9.78 -3.61 19.96
CA SER A 238 9.36 -2.21 20.16
C SER A 238 10.56 -1.26 20.25
N ALA A 239 10.34 0.00 19.89
CA ALA A 239 11.35 1.05 20.08
C ALA A 239 11.60 1.27 21.58
N THR A 240 12.86 1.50 21.95
CA THR A 240 13.25 1.81 23.32
C THR A 240 13.08 3.29 23.65
N MET A 241 13.02 3.63 24.93
CA MET A 241 12.96 5.04 25.37
C MET A 241 14.20 5.86 24.97
N ASN A 242 15.34 5.21 24.69
CA ASN A 242 16.55 5.89 24.20
C ASN A 242 16.45 6.22 22.70
N GLU A 243 15.76 5.37 21.93
CA GLU A 243 15.54 5.57 20.49
C GLU A 243 14.42 6.57 20.22
N VAL A 244 13.38 6.55 21.06
CA VAL A 244 12.23 7.46 21.00
C VAL A 244 11.97 8.05 22.38
N PRO A 245 12.78 9.05 22.81
CA PRO A 245 12.60 9.68 24.10
C PRO A 245 11.34 10.56 24.12
N SER A 246 10.66 10.57 25.27
CA SER A 246 9.47 11.40 25.47
C SER A 246 9.81 12.89 25.37
N CYS A 247 8.91 13.67 24.76
CA CYS A 247 9.01 15.13 24.74
C CYS A 247 8.46 15.81 26.00
N PHE A 248 7.86 15.03 26.91
CA PHE A 248 7.17 15.52 28.09
C PHE A 248 7.39 14.57 29.27
N GLU A 249 7.45 15.13 30.48
CA GLU A 249 7.71 14.38 31.72
C GLU A 249 6.41 13.90 32.39
N SER A 250 5.31 14.61 32.17
CA SER A 250 3.99 14.33 32.73
C SER A 250 3.26 13.20 32.01
N GLU A 251 2.04 12.88 32.45
CA GLU A 251 1.22 11.85 31.81
C GLU A 251 0.85 12.20 30.35
N THR A 252 0.66 13.50 30.10
CA THR A 252 0.32 14.11 28.82
C THR A 252 1.20 15.33 28.55
N TRP A 253 1.12 15.88 27.33
CA TRP A 253 1.78 17.15 26.97
C TRP A 253 0.75 18.29 26.85
N GLU A 254 -0.23 18.30 27.77
CA GLU A 254 -1.30 19.29 27.79
C GLU A 254 -0.77 20.70 28.02
N GLY A 255 -1.37 21.68 27.35
CA GLY A 255 -0.99 23.09 27.49
C GLY A 255 0.31 23.50 26.77
N VAL A 256 1.02 22.57 26.13
CA VAL A 256 2.28 22.86 25.41
C VAL A 256 2.14 24.04 24.43
N SER A 257 3.13 24.93 24.42
CA SER A 257 3.21 26.01 23.43
C SER A 257 3.69 25.49 22.07
N LEU A 258 3.42 26.22 20.99
CA LEU A 258 3.88 25.80 19.66
C LEU A 258 5.42 25.75 19.58
N ASP A 259 6.10 26.70 20.23
CA ASP A 259 7.57 26.78 20.18
C ASP A 259 8.23 25.65 20.96
N GLU A 260 7.68 25.24 22.11
CA GLU A 260 8.12 24.04 22.83
C GLU A 260 7.86 22.77 22.01
N PHE A 261 6.69 22.66 21.39
CA PHE A 261 6.34 21.53 20.52
C PHE A 261 7.33 21.36 19.36
N MET A 262 7.75 22.47 18.75
CA MET A 262 8.76 22.51 17.67
C MET A 262 10.21 22.32 18.16
N SER A 263 10.47 22.47 19.46
CA SER A 263 11.82 22.41 20.02
C SER A 263 12.24 21.00 20.46
N CYS A 264 11.28 20.11 20.73
CA CYS A 264 11.58 18.72 21.00
C CYS A 264 12.09 17.99 19.74
N GLN A 265 13.34 17.51 19.79
CA GLN A 265 13.99 16.82 18.67
C GLN A 265 13.40 15.43 18.38
N SER A 266 12.91 14.73 19.41
CA SER A 266 12.28 13.42 19.28
C SER A 266 10.79 13.48 18.97
N ASN A 267 10.24 14.68 18.70
CA ASN A 267 8.83 14.84 18.41
C ASN A 267 8.44 14.09 17.12
N LEU A 268 7.68 13.00 17.29
CA LEU A 268 7.20 12.14 16.22
C LEU A 268 6.19 12.82 15.29
N ALA A 269 5.74 14.04 15.58
CA ALA A 269 4.97 14.86 14.66
C ALA A 269 5.80 15.25 13.43
N SER A 270 7.11 15.45 13.57
CA SER A 270 7.99 15.83 12.46
C SER A 270 8.15 14.69 11.45
N ASN A 271 7.94 14.98 10.17
CA ASN A 271 8.00 14.01 9.06
C ASN A 271 7.19 12.71 9.33
N ARG A 272 6.04 12.84 9.99
CA ARG A 272 5.20 11.71 10.40
C ARG A 272 4.76 10.87 9.20
N GLN A 273 4.31 11.50 8.11
CA GLN A 273 3.75 10.76 6.97
C GLN A 273 4.84 9.95 6.28
N THR A 274 6.01 10.54 6.09
CA THR A 274 7.19 9.87 5.53
C THR A 274 7.61 8.69 6.40
N ARG A 275 7.77 8.90 7.71
CA ARG A 275 8.16 7.83 8.65
C ARG A 275 7.14 6.70 8.65
N MET A 276 5.85 7.01 8.70
CA MET A 276 4.79 6.00 8.82
C MET A 276 4.52 5.24 7.51
N LEU A 277 4.94 5.78 6.37
CA LEU A 277 4.82 5.11 5.06
C LEU A 277 6.09 4.38 4.63
N SER A 278 7.24 4.73 5.20
CA SER A 278 8.50 4.06 4.90
C SER A 278 8.62 2.69 5.56
N ASP A 279 9.38 1.80 4.93
CA ASP A 279 9.93 0.62 5.59
C ASP A 279 11.12 1.06 6.45
N LEU A 280 10.91 1.08 7.77
CA LEU A 280 11.90 1.55 8.73
C LEU A 280 13.03 0.53 8.93
N GLU A 281 12.86 -0.74 8.54
CA GLU A 281 13.93 -1.73 8.61
C GLU A 281 15.12 -1.32 7.73
N LEU A 282 14.86 -0.63 6.62
CA LEU A 282 15.88 -0.11 5.69
C LEU A 282 16.83 0.92 6.30
N VAL A 283 16.42 1.56 7.40
CA VAL A 283 17.17 2.64 8.05
C VAL A 283 17.55 2.33 9.50
N GLY A 284 17.60 1.05 9.86
CA GLY A 284 17.93 0.63 11.21
C GLY A 284 16.84 0.97 12.23
N CYS A 285 15.57 0.97 11.81
CA CYS A 285 14.42 1.31 12.62
C CYS A 285 14.50 2.72 13.22
N TYR A 286 14.41 2.81 14.55
CA TYR A 286 14.45 4.05 15.33
C TYR A 286 15.87 4.39 15.82
N ASN A 287 16.89 3.59 15.49
CA ASN A 287 18.28 3.91 15.81
C ASN A 287 18.84 4.97 14.85
N THR A 288 18.86 6.22 15.31
CA THR A 288 19.36 7.36 14.52
C THR A 288 20.86 7.31 14.25
N ASN A 289 21.62 6.51 14.99
CA ASN A 289 23.07 6.33 14.81
C ASN A 289 23.42 5.25 13.78
N TYR A 290 22.41 4.55 13.22
CA TYR A 290 22.64 3.48 12.25
C TYR A 290 23.30 3.99 10.96
N MET A 291 22.95 5.19 10.51
CA MET A 291 23.48 5.81 9.29
C MET A 291 23.38 7.34 9.34
N PRO A 292 24.15 8.09 8.53
CA PRO A 292 24.08 9.55 8.50
C PRO A 292 22.66 10.07 8.22
N LYS A 293 22.27 11.14 8.92
CA LYS A 293 20.90 11.70 8.83
C LYS A 293 20.44 11.99 7.40
N ALA A 294 21.31 12.57 6.56
CA ALA A 294 20.95 12.91 5.18
C ALA A 294 20.64 11.67 4.34
N GLU A 295 21.42 10.60 4.53
CA GLU A 295 21.21 9.32 3.86
C GLU A 295 19.94 8.64 4.40
N ARG A 296 19.75 8.64 5.72
CA ARG A 296 18.54 8.14 6.39
C ARG A 296 17.27 8.80 5.84
N ASP A 297 17.28 10.12 5.74
CA ASP A 297 16.16 10.91 5.25
C ASP A 297 15.85 10.59 3.77
N SER A 298 16.88 10.47 2.94
CA SER A 298 16.74 10.09 1.53
C SER A 298 16.15 8.69 1.35
N VAL A 299 16.64 7.70 2.12
CA VAL A 299 16.16 6.31 2.05
C VAL A 299 14.71 6.22 2.54
N MET A 300 14.37 6.85 3.67
CA MET A 300 12.99 6.89 4.16
C MET A 300 12.05 7.51 3.13
N LEU A 301 12.42 8.65 2.55
CA LEU A 301 11.57 9.34 1.58
C LEU A 301 11.37 8.52 0.30
N ALA A 302 12.44 7.91 -0.22
CA ALA A 302 12.35 7.02 -1.38
C ALA A 302 11.45 5.81 -1.08
N SER A 303 11.58 5.21 0.11
CA SER A 303 10.72 4.11 0.55
C SER A 303 9.27 4.54 0.69
N ALA A 304 8.99 5.68 1.32
CA ALA A 304 7.64 6.19 1.48
C ALA A 304 6.95 6.47 0.13
N LYS A 305 7.65 7.10 -0.82
CA LYS A 305 7.14 7.32 -2.19
C LYS A 305 6.84 6.01 -2.89
N LYS A 306 7.75 5.03 -2.81
CA LYS A 306 7.58 3.69 -3.39
C LYS A 306 6.35 2.98 -2.81
N ASN A 307 6.25 2.92 -1.48
CA ASN A 307 5.17 2.22 -0.79
C ASN A 307 3.82 2.90 -1.06
N LEU A 308 3.77 4.23 -1.04
CA LEU A 308 2.56 4.98 -1.38
C LEU A 308 2.14 4.74 -2.84
N ALA A 309 3.10 4.71 -3.77
CA ALA A 309 2.83 4.43 -5.18
C ALA A 309 2.36 2.99 -5.41
N SER A 310 2.80 2.03 -4.60
CA SER A 310 2.31 0.65 -4.68
C SER A 310 0.97 0.43 -3.99
N MET A 311 0.55 1.29 -3.05
CA MET A 311 -0.75 1.16 -2.38
C MET A 311 -1.91 1.15 -3.38
N ALA A 312 -2.85 0.24 -3.16
CA ALA A 312 -4.08 0.09 -3.92
C ALA A 312 -4.81 1.43 -4.04
N TYR A 313 -4.86 2.20 -2.95
CA TYR A 313 -5.47 3.53 -2.97
C TYR A 313 -4.87 4.44 -1.90
N PHE A 314 -4.82 5.73 -2.19
CA PHE A 314 -4.67 6.76 -1.17
C PHE A 314 -5.51 7.98 -1.53
N GLY A 315 -5.97 8.70 -0.52
CA GLY A 315 -6.69 9.97 -0.68
C GLY A 315 -5.93 11.13 -0.07
N LEU A 316 -6.30 12.34 -0.47
CA LEU A 316 -5.80 13.59 0.10
C LEU A 316 -6.93 14.34 0.79
N THR A 317 -6.68 14.81 2.01
CA THR A 317 -7.69 15.48 2.85
C THR A 317 -8.30 16.70 2.18
N GLU A 318 -7.50 17.39 1.35
CA GLU A 318 -7.81 18.60 0.61
C GLU A 318 -8.65 18.33 -0.67
N PHE A 319 -8.81 17.05 -1.05
CA PHE A 319 -9.44 16.64 -2.30
C PHE A 319 -10.45 15.50 -2.07
N GLN A 320 -11.40 15.68 -1.16
CA GLN A 320 -12.34 14.64 -0.72
C GLN A 320 -13.14 14.02 -1.88
N LYS A 321 -13.72 14.86 -2.74
CA LYS A 321 -14.55 14.40 -3.87
C LYS A 321 -13.75 13.59 -4.92
N ILE A 322 -12.53 14.04 -5.22
CA ILE A 322 -11.60 13.29 -6.10
C ILE A 322 -11.20 11.98 -5.45
N SER A 323 -10.88 12.02 -4.15
CA SER A 323 -10.50 10.85 -3.36
C SER A 323 -11.63 9.80 -3.33
N GLN A 324 -12.88 10.23 -3.11
CA GLN A 324 -14.06 9.36 -3.19
C GLN A 324 -14.16 8.70 -4.57
N TYR A 325 -14.10 9.48 -5.66
CA TYR A 325 -14.18 8.93 -7.02
C TYR A 325 -13.11 7.88 -7.29
N ILE A 326 -11.84 8.19 -6.96
CA ILE A 326 -10.74 7.24 -7.18
C ILE A 326 -10.97 5.96 -6.36
N PHE A 327 -11.40 6.06 -5.10
CA PHE A 327 -11.71 4.88 -4.29
C PHE A 327 -12.79 4.02 -4.94
N GLU A 328 -13.91 4.64 -5.32
CA GLU A 328 -15.07 3.94 -5.88
C GLU A 328 -14.72 3.21 -7.18
N GLU A 329 -13.98 3.86 -8.07
CA GLU A 329 -13.55 3.23 -9.34
C GLU A 329 -12.44 2.19 -9.14
N THR A 330 -11.55 2.39 -8.16
CA THR A 330 -10.45 1.43 -7.89
C THR A 330 -10.98 0.11 -7.32
N PHE A 331 -11.96 0.16 -6.42
CA PHE A 331 -12.49 -1.04 -5.77
C PHE A 331 -13.83 -1.52 -6.35
N ASN A 332 -14.40 -0.79 -7.31
CA ASN A 332 -15.76 -1.00 -7.81
C ASN A 332 -16.80 -1.07 -6.68
N LEU A 333 -16.65 -0.18 -5.70
CA LEU A 333 -17.56 -0.01 -4.57
C LEU A 333 -18.18 1.39 -4.64
N ARG A 334 -19.34 1.59 -4.03
CA ARG A 334 -20.00 2.91 -3.99
C ARG A 334 -20.26 3.35 -2.57
N PHE A 335 -20.03 4.63 -2.30
CA PHE A 335 -20.52 5.22 -1.07
C PHE A 335 -21.95 5.71 -1.28
N ALA A 336 -22.76 5.54 -0.25
CA ALA A 336 -24.14 5.99 -0.15
C ALA A 336 -24.26 7.42 0.39
N ILE A 337 -23.14 8.01 0.84
CA ILE A 337 -23.02 9.40 1.28
C ILE A 337 -21.80 10.02 0.57
N PRO A 338 -21.91 11.24 0.04
CA PRO A 338 -20.77 11.95 -0.54
C PRO A 338 -19.79 12.38 0.55
N PHE A 339 -18.50 12.38 0.22
CA PHE A 339 -17.50 12.96 1.12
C PHE A 339 -17.61 14.48 1.11
N GLU A 340 -17.68 15.08 2.30
CA GLU A 340 -17.79 16.53 2.45
C GLU A 340 -16.41 17.19 2.62
N GLN A 341 -16.14 18.21 1.80
CA GLN A 341 -14.91 18.99 1.90
C GLN A 341 -15.03 20.01 3.05
N ASN A 342 -14.37 19.74 4.18
CA ASN A 342 -14.29 20.69 5.27
C ASN A 342 -12.93 21.41 5.31
N ASN A 343 -12.92 22.65 4.82
CA ASN A 343 -11.72 23.51 4.83
C ASN A 343 -11.57 24.33 6.13
N ALA A 344 -12.66 24.49 6.90
CA ALA A 344 -12.66 25.22 8.17
C ALA A 344 -12.22 24.29 9.31
N THR A 345 -10.91 24.10 9.43
CA THR A 345 -10.31 23.16 10.38
C THR A 345 -9.64 23.88 11.55
N VAL A 346 -9.43 23.19 12.67
CA VAL A 346 -8.65 23.73 13.81
C VAL A 346 -7.23 24.17 13.38
N SER A 347 -6.67 23.54 12.36
CA SER A 347 -5.41 23.96 11.76
C SER A 347 -5.54 25.25 10.95
N SER A 348 -6.64 25.48 10.22
CA SER A 348 -6.79 26.72 9.42
C SER A 348 -6.88 27.96 10.31
N SER A 349 -7.52 27.88 11.49
CA SER A 349 -7.51 28.98 12.47
C SER A 349 -6.14 29.18 13.13
N THR A 350 -5.34 28.13 13.27
CA THR A 350 -3.99 28.22 13.84
C THR A 350 -3.00 28.80 12.83
N ILE A 351 -3.16 28.48 11.55
CA ILE A 351 -2.30 28.99 10.46
C ILE A 351 -2.33 30.52 10.40
N THR A 352 -3.50 31.14 10.59
CA THR A 352 -3.64 32.62 10.56
C THR A 352 -2.93 33.33 11.70
N THR A 353 -2.55 32.62 12.76
CA THR A 353 -1.86 33.17 13.93
C THR A 353 -0.35 32.96 13.91
N LEU A 354 0.19 32.27 12.90
CA LEU A 354 1.62 31.96 12.84
C LEU A 354 2.46 33.17 12.43
N SER A 355 3.62 33.32 13.08
CA SER A 355 4.66 34.20 12.56
C SER A 355 5.32 33.57 11.32
N SER A 356 5.93 34.41 10.48
CA SER A 356 6.68 33.93 9.30
C SER A 356 7.84 32.99 9.68
N GLU A 357 8.45 33.21 10.86
CA GLU A 357 9.51 32.35 11.37
C GLU A 357 8.98 30.98 11.80
N GLN A 358 7.85 30.95 12.49
CA GLN A 358 7.19 29.71 12.89
C GLN A 358 6.76 28.89 11.66
N ALA A 359 6.15 29.54 10.66
CA ALA A 359 5.78 28.87 9.41
C ALA A 359 6.99 28.25 8.71
N THR A 360 8.10 28.99 8.61
CA THR A 360 9.36 28.51 8.02
C THR A 360 9.94 27.34 8.82
N ARG A 361 9.89 27.41 10.15
CA ARG A 361 10.40 26.35 11.04
C ARG A 361 9.58 25.08 10.91
N ILE A 362 8.25 25.16 10.88
CA ILE A 362 7.37 24.00 10.68
C ILE A 362 7.64 23.34 9.32
N ALA A 363 7.80 24.14 8.27
CA ALA A 363 8.14 23.63 6.94
C ALA A 363 9.48 22.88 6.94
N ARG A 364 10.51 23.42 7.61
CA ARG A 364 11.82 22.74 7.75
C ARG A 364 11.73 21.43 8.54
N LEU A 365 10.96 21.41 9.63
CA LEU A 365 10.74 20.19 10.44
C LEU A 365 10.02 19.09 9.66
N ASN A 366 9.21 19.47 8.67
CA ASN A 366 8.40 18.56 7.84
C ASN A 366 8.87 18.52 6.38
N ALA A 367 10.16 18.77 6.12
CA ALA A 367 10.69 18.86 4.76
C ALA A 367 10.48 17.59 3.93
N LEU A 368 10.59 16.40 4.53
CA LEU A 368 10.34 15.14 3.83
C LEU A 368 8.87 14.93 3.55
N ASP A 369 8.01 15.28 4.52
CA ASP A 369 6.55 15.20 4.32
C ASP A 369 6.08 16.17 3.22
N LEU A 370 6.69 17.35 3.08
CA LEU A 370 6.42 18.29 1.99
C LEU A 370 6.75 17.68 0.64
N GLU A 371 7.94 17.10 0.50
CA GLU A 371 8.35 16.47 -0.75
C GLU A 371 7.49 15.21 -1.07
N LEU A 372 7.14 14.44 -0.05
CA LEU A 372 6.23 13.30 -0.19
C LEU A 372 4.82 13.75 -0.61
N TYR A 373 4.31 14.83 -0.01
CA TYR A 373 2.97 15.33 -0.31
C TYR A 373 2.89 15.91 -1.73
N ASP A 374 3.93 16.61 -2.19
CA ASP A 374 4.01 17.08 -3.57
C ASP A 374 4.02 15.92 -4.58
N PHE A 375 4.76 14.85 -4.27
CA PHE A 375 4.72 13.61 -5.04
C PHE A 375 3.31 12.97 -5.02
N ALA A 376 2.72 12.82 -3.83
CA ALA A 376 1.41 12.21 -3.64
C ALA A 376 0.31 12.98 -4.39
N LYS A 377 0.36 14.31 -4.37
CA LYS A 377 -0.58 15.17 -5.09
C LYS A 377 -0.49 14.96 -6.59
N LYS A 378 0.71 14.98 -7.18
CA LYS A 378 0.90 14.70 -8.61
C LYS A 378 0.36 13.32 -8.98
N LEU A 379 0.73 12.30 -8.21
CA LEU A 379 0.29 10.93 -8.45
C LEU A 379 -1.23 10.77 -8.30
N LEU A 380 -1.88 11.45 -7.34
CA LEU A 380 -3.34 11.42 -7.17
C LEU A 380 -4.04 11.95 -8.43
N PHE A 381 -3.61 13.10 -8.93
CA PHE A 381 -4.20 13.70 -10.13
C PHE A 381 -3.92 12.87 -11.39
N GLU A 382 -2.74 12.27 -11.52
CA GLU A 382 -2.44 11.32 -12.60
C GLU A 382 -3.36 10.10 -12.54
N ARG A 383 -3.61 9.53 -11.35
CA ARG A 383 -4.55 8.41 -11.17
C ARG A 383 -5.98 8.83 -11.49
N PHE A 384 -6.40 10.01 -11.04
CA PHE A 384 -7.71 10.58 -11.35
C PHE A 384 -7.93 10.73 -12.86
N ASP A 385 -6.97 11.34 -13.56
CA ASP A 385 -7.07 11.58 -15.00
C ASP A 385 -7.08 10.27 -15.79
N LYS A 386 -6.29 9.26 -15.37
CA LYS A 386 -6.32 7.91 -15.96
C LYS A 386 -7.68 7.24 -15.80
N LEU A 387 -8.28 7.29 -14.61
CA LEU A 387 -9.60 6.72 -14.36
C LEU A 387 -10.69 7.46 -15.15
N LYS A 388 -10.67 8.79 -15.10
CA LYS A 388 -11.56 9.67 -15.86
C LYS A 388 -11.50 9.38 -17.37
N ALA A 389 -10.32 9.18 -17.93
CA ALA A 389 -10.15 8.90 -19.37
C ALA A 389 -10.73 7.54 -19.80
N ARG A 390 -10.88 6.59 -18.86
CA ARG A 390 -11.48 5.27 -19.11
C ARG A 390 -13.00 5.25 -18.82
N ASP A 391 -13.52 6.29 -18.19
CA ASP A 391 -14.90 6.39 -17.75
C ASP A 391 -15.76 7.18 -18.76
N ASN A 392 -16.50 6.47 -19.61
CA ASN A 392 -17.41 7.06 -20.59
C ASN A 392 -18.56 7.89 -19.98
N ASP A 393 -18.90 7.65 -18.72
CA ASP A 393 -20.00 8.30 -17.99
C ASP A 393 -19.49 9.23 -16.88
N PHE A 394 -18.22 9.65 -16.97
CA PHE A 394 -17.51 10.38 -15.91
C PHE A 394 -18.30 11.59 -15.40
N ASP A 395 -18.75 12.47 -16.29
CA ASP A 395 -19.41 13.73 -15.89
C ASP A 395 -20.70 13.45 -15.10
N LYS A 396 -21.42 12.39 -15.46
CA LYS A 396 -22.62 11.96 -14.75
C LYS A 396 -22.24 11.33 -13.41
N ARG A 397 -21.31 10.37 -13.39
CA ARG A 397 -20.91 9.66 -12.16
C ARG A 397 -20.28 10.61 -11.14
N PHE A 398 -19.31 11.41 -11.56
CA PHE A 398 -18.61 12.37 -10.71
C PHE A 398 -19.55 13.43 -10.11
N LYS A 399 -20.61 13.81 -10.84
CA LYS A 399 -21.61 14.75 -10.33
C LYS A 399 -22.47 14.16 -9.21
N HIS A 400 -22.85 12.88 -9.31
CA HIS A 400 -23.80 12.20 -8.40
C HIS A 400 -23.11 11.18 -7.47
N LEU A 401 -21.84 11.40 -7.12
CA LEU A 401 -21.14 10.59 -6.12
C LEU A 401 -21.89 10.64 -4.79
N GLY A 402 -22.08 9.48 -4.14
CA GLY A 402 -22.80 9.44 -2.86
C GLY A 402 -24.33 9.52 -2.97
N GLU A 403 -24.90 9.57 -4.18
CA GLU A 403 -26.36 9.67 -4.39
C GLU A 403 -26.92 8.33 -4.90
N LEU A 404 -27.13 7.37 -3.98
CA LEU A 404 -27.76 6.09 -4.32
C LEU A 404 -29.30 6.21 -4.24
N SER A 405 -29.98 5.78 -5.30
CA SER A 405 -31.42 5.95 -5.52
C SER A 405 -32.33 5.11 -4.60
N PHE A 406 -31.79 4.20 -3.78
CA PHE A 406 -32.55 3.44 -2.79
C PHE A 406 -31.82 3.44 -1.44
N ARG A 407 -32.46 3.97 -0.39
CA ARG A 407 -32.00 3.86 0.99
C ARG A 407 -33.07 3.30 1.90
N SER A 408 -32.68 2.29 2.67
CA SER A 408 -33.32 1.87 3.91
C SER A 408 -32.28 2.00 5.03
N GLY A 409 -32.24 3.16 5.69
CA GLY A 409 -31.60 3.33 7.00
C GLY A 409 -30.15 3.80 7.00
N VAL A 410 -29.96 5.08 7.31
CA VAL A 410 -28.78 5.52 8.07
C VAL A 410 -29.31 6.34 9.24
N THR A 411 -29.20 5.78 10.44
CA THR A 411 -29.40 6.52 11.69
C THR A 411 -28.12 7.30 11.98
N ASP A 412 -28.26 8.60 12.23
CA ASP A 412 -27.19 9.50 12.63
C ASP A 412 -26.55 8.98 13.94
N PHE A 413 -25.36 8.38 13.87
CA PHE A 413 -24.71 7.69 14.99
C PHE A 413 -23.49 8.48 15.50
N ASP A 414 -23.61 8.98 16.73
CA ASP A 414 -22.61 9.83 17.37
C ASP A 414 -21.54 9.01 18.11
N TRP A 415 -20.42 8.78 17.43
CA TRP A 415 -19.26 8.04 17.93
C TRP A 415 -18.52 8.71 19.08
N ASP A 416 -18.68 10.02 19.30
CA ASP A 416 -17.90 10.76 20.30
C ASP A 416 -18.36 10.44 21.74
N LYS A 417 -19.51 9.76 21.88
CA LYS A 417 -20.07 9.30 23.15
C LYS A 417 -19.56 7.93 23.63
N LEU A 418 -18.77 7.22 22.81
CA LEU A 418 -18.35 5.85 23.13
C LEU A 418 -16.93 5.79 23.71
N SER A 419 -16.67 4.83 24.59
CA SER A 419 -15.32 4.57 25.12
C SER A 419 -14.47 3.79 24.11
N ASP A 420 -13.18 4.12 24.02
CA ASP A 420 -12.22 3.33 23.24
C ASP A 420 -11.78 2.11 24.08
N ASP A 421 -11.86 0.89 23.52
CA ASP A 421 -11.54 -0.41 24.18
C ASP A 421 -10.02 -0.61 24.45
N VAL A 422 -9.26 0.44 24.72
CA VAL A 422 -7.81 0.35 25.00
C VAL A 422 -7.52 -0.46 26.29
N THR A 423 -8.55 -0.78 27.07
CA THR A 423 -8.45 -1.50 28.34
C THR A 423 -8.58 -3.02 28.26
N GLU A 424 -8.92 -3.63 27.11
CA GLU A 424 -9.05 -5.09 27.01
C GLU A 424 -7.95 -5.69 26.12
N SER A 425 -6.72 -5.86 26.67
CA SER A 425 -5.77 -6.96 26.39
C SER A 425 -4.32 -6.61 26.75
N PHE A 426 -4.03 -6.47 28.04
CA PHE A 426 -2.66 -6.63 28.57
C PHE A 426 -2.72 -7.24 29.97
N VAL A 427 -3.02 -8.54 30.03
CA VAL A 427 -2.50 -9.48 31.03
C VAL A 427 -1.98 -10.69 30.27
#